data_AF-A0A4Q2ZGF4-F1
#
_entry.id   AF-A0A4Q2ZGF4-F1
#
_cell.length_a   1.000
_cell.length_b   1.000
_cell.length_c   1.000
_cell.angle_alpha   90.00
_cell.angle_beta   90.00
_cell.angle_gamma   90.00
#
_symmetry.space_group_name_H-M   'P 1'
#
loop_
_entity.id
_entity.type
_entity.pdbx_description
1 polymer ?
#
loop_
_entity_poly.entity_id
_entity_poly.type
_entity_poly.pdbx_seq_one_letter_code
_entity_poly.pdbx_strand_id
1 'polypeptide(L)'
;MTAAHTFSSFHHWLLEGPCPSPARTIVLHGAPAAVAEDLVPRISEYLNEYDADGAGGWLAVTQELLAHVSRSPDLRILLGMADPCPNCPPAGPCGIRKTQTAIGLRGHVVLHAVTHSGKAPELPNAFHAGIGTGPEKCHVVLDPELMDPSALAHIIGDVFLEWLHCGPHSVPAWHAMRQDMRGLPQDTRRPAR
;
A
#
# COMPACT_ATOMS: atom_id res chain seq x y z
N MET A 1 17.49 2.72 12.34
CA MET A 1 16.17 2.14 12.65
C MET A 1 15.93 1.03 11.64
N THR A 2 15.75 -0.22 12.07
CA THR A 2 15.55 -1.37 11.18
C THR A 2 14.12 -1.36 10.64
N ALA A 3 13.99 -1.31 9.33
CA ALA A 3 12.72 -1.31 8.64
C ALA A 3 11.89 -2.59 8.92
N ALA A 4 10.57 -2.41 8.98
CA ALA A 4 9.59 -3.41 9.43
C ALA A 4 9.25 -4.45 8.35
N HIS A 5 10.23 -5.24 7.92
CA HIS A 5 10.06 -6.27 6.87
C HIS A 5 10.17 -7.70 7.40
N THR A 6 10.39 -7.87 8.71
CA THR A 6 10.68 -9.17 9.33
C THR A 6 9.47 -9.76 10.05
N PHE A 7 9.47 -11.08 10.26
CA PHE A 7 8.47 -11.75 11.09
C PHE A 7 8.41 -11.19 12.52
N SER A 8 9.55 -10.75 13.08
CA SER A 8 9.57 -10.09 14.38
C SER A 8 8.82 -8.75 14.34
N SER A 9 9.01 -7.96 13.28
CA SER A 9 8.29 -6.70 13.06
C SER A 9 6.78 -6.95 12.93
N PHE A 10 6.37 -8.01 12.22
CA PHE A 10 4.98 -8.41 12.14
C PHE A 10 4.39 -8.77 13.52
N HIS A 11 5.11 -9.51 14.36
CA HIS A 11 4.63 -9.84 15.71
C HIS A 11 4.48 -8.59 16.59
N HIS A 12 5.44 -7.67 16.55
CA HIS A 12 5.33 -6.41 17.31
C HIS A 12 4.13 -5.59 16.85
N TRP A 13 3.99 -5.38 15.54
CA TRP A 13 2.82 -4.72 14.94
C TRP A 13 1.50 -5.40 15.32
N LEU A 14 1.49 -6.74 15.34
CA LEU A 14 0.32 -7.50 15.76
C LEU A 14 -0.01 -7.31 17.24
N LEU A 15 0.97 -7.08 18.11
CA LEU A 15 0.74 -6.86 19.54
C LEU A 15 0.34 -5.42 19.89
N GLU A 16 0.73 -4.44 19.07
CA GLU A 16 0.40 -3.01 19.29
C GLU A 16 -1.10 -2.71 19.20
N GLY A 17 -1.88 -3.58 18.56
CA GLY A 17 -3.32 -3.42 18.42
C GLY A 17 -3.73 -2.84 17.06
N PRO A 18 -5.04 -2.76 16.78
CA PRO A 18 -5.53 -2.05 15.60
C PRO A 18 -5.38 -0.54 15.74
N CYS A 19 -5.01 0.11 14.64
CA CYS A 19 -5.03 1.56 14.51
C CYS A 19 -6.47 2.08 14.67
N PRO A 20 -6.71 3.14 15.47
CA PRO A 20 -8.02 3.76 15.55
C PRO A 20 -8.51 4.25 14.19
N SER A 21 -9.80 4.08 13.93
CA SER A 21 -10.44 4.39 12.63
C SER A 21 -10.28 5.87 12.23
N PRO A 22 -10.06 6.19 10.94
CA PRO A 22 -9.98 5.25 9.81
C PRO A 22 -8.66 4.47 9.77
N ALA A 23 -8.75 3.19 9.40
CA ALA A 23 -7.57 2.33 9.24
C ALA A 23 -6.62 2.93 8.17
N ARG A 24 -5.38 3.21 8.56
CA ARG A 24 -4.36 3.81 7.69
C ARG A 24 -3.69 2.73 6.84
N THR A 25 -4.18 2.50 5.62
CA THR A 25 -3.63 1.47 4.73
C THR A 25 -3.34 2.03 3.35
N ILE A 26 -2.17 1.68 2.82
CA ILE A 26 -1.81 1.92 1.42
C ILE A 26 -1.90 0.60 0.65
N VAL A 27 -2.69 0.61 -0.42
CA VAL A 27 -2.85 -0.51 -1.36
C VAL A 27 -2.22 -0.12 -2.69
N LEU A 28 -1.13 -0.78 -3.06
CA LEU A 28 -0.51 -0.64 -4.38
C LEU A 28 -1.19 -1.57 -5.39
N HIS A 29 -1.50 -1.04 -6.56
CA HIS A 29 -2.03 -1.78 -7.70
C HIS A 29 -1.02 -1.71 -8.84
N GLY A 30 -0.92 -2.78 -9.61
CA GLY A 30 -0.01 -2.86 -10.74
C GLY A 30 0.50 -4.29 -10.92
N ALA A 31 1.01 -4.59 -12.10
CA ALA A 31 1.66 -5.87 -12.35
C ALA A 31 2.89 -6.02 -11.45
N PRO A 32 3.24 -7.23 -10.98
CA PRO A 32 4.45 -7.44 -10.17
C PRO A 32 5.74 -6.93 -10.82
N ALA A 33 5.83 -6.93 -12.16
CA ALA A 33 6.98 -6.37 -12.85
C ALA A 33 7.06 -4.83 -12.77
N ALA A 34 5.91 -4.15 -12.65
CA ALA A 34 5.84 -2.69 -12.52
C ALA A 34 5.95 -2.24 -11.06
N VAL A 35 5.42 -3.03 -10.13
CA VAL A 35 5.56 -2.82 -8.68
C VAL A 35 6.84 -3.51 -8.25
N ALA A 36 7.98 -2.80 -8.30
CA ALA A 36 9.27 -3.32 -7.86
C ALA A 36 9.18 -3.95 -6.45
N GLU A 37 9.90 -5.05 -6.23
CA GLU A 37 9.82 -5.83 -4.98
C GLU A 37 10.15 -5.00 -3.72
N ASP A 38 10.99 -3.97 -3.87
CA ASP A 38 11.42 -3.07 -2.81
C ASP A 38 10.46 -1.89 -2.58
N LEU A 39 9.46 -1.65 -3.44
CA LEU A 39 8.62 -0.47 -3.34
C LEU A 39 7.75 -0.46 -2.08
N VAL A 40 7.11 -1.60 -1.75
CA VAL A 40 6.31 -1.75 -0.52
C VAL A 40 7.19 -1.52 0.73
N PRO A 41 8.36 -2.19 0.84
CA PRO A 41 9.36 -1.87 1.87
C PRO A 41 9.72 -0.39 1.99
N ARG A 42 10.05 0.26 0.88
CA ARG A 42 10.55 1.65 0.87
C ARG A 42 9.48 2.68 1.24
N ILE A 43 8.23 2.46 0.85
CA ILE A 43 7.12 3.32 1.31
C ILE A 43 6.95 3.17 2.83
N SER A 44 7.00 1.95 3.36
CA SER A 44 6.90 1.73 4.81
C SER A 44 8.05 2.37 5.58
N GLU A 45 9.28 2.31 5.04
CA GLU A 45 10.45 3.00 5.59
C GLU A 45 10.25 4.50 5.62
N TYR A 46 9.80 5.07 4.50
CA TYR A 46 9.48 6.49 4.39
C TYR A 46 8.44 6.90 5.45
N LEU A 47 7.32 6.18 5.55
CA LEU A 47 6.29 6.50 6.53
C LEU A 47 6.76 6.35 7.98
N ASN A 48 7.64 5.39 8.27
CA ASN A 48 8.23 5.26 9.60
C ASN A 48 9.16 6.43 9.98
N GLU A 49 9.66 7.17 9.00
CA GLU A 49 10.47 8.37 9.21
C GLU A 49 9.60 9.65 9.28
N TYR A 50 8.56 9.74 8.45
CA TYR A 50 7.82 10.99 8.24
C TYR A 50 6.38 11.02 8.79
N ASP A 51 5.73 9.87 9.04
CA ASP A 51 4.42 9.81 9.71
C ASP A 51 4.60 9.82 11.24
N ALA A 52 4.58 11.02 11.83
CA ALA A 52 4.70 11.19 13.27
C ALA A 52 3.62 10.44 14.06
N ASP A 53 2.40 10.38 13.52
CA ASP A 53 1.27 9.67 14.14
C ASP A 53 1.40 8.15 14.02
N GLY A 54 2.09 7.67 12.98
CA GLY A 54 2.39 6.25 12.77
C GLY A 54 3.42 5.70 13.76
N ALA A 55 4.15 6.56 14.47
CA ALA A 55 5.10 6.22 15.54
C ALA A 55 6.15 5.16 15.16
N GLY A 56 6.51 5.05 13.88
CA GLY A 56 7.42 4.03 13.38
C GLY A 56 6.82 2.61 13.28
N GLY A 57 5.50 2.47 13.40
CA GLY A 57 4.76 1.20 13.38
C GLY A 57 4.22 0.79 12.01
N TRP A 58 4.63 1.43 10.91
CA TRP A 58 4.23 0.99 9.57
C TRP A 58 4.85 -0.35 9.21
N LEU A 59 4.01 -1.29 8.79
CA LEU A 59 4.38 -2.63 8.36
C LEU A 59 4.35 -2.75 6.83
N ALA A 60 5.45 -3.21 6.26
CA ALA A 60 5.52 -3.61 4.87
C ALA A 60 5.00 -5.05 4.70
N VAL A 61 3.87 -5.23 4.01
CA VAL A 61 3.27 -6.53 3.77
C VAL A 61 3.83 -7.12 2.48
N THR A 62 5.00 -7.75 2.58
CA THR A 62 5.62 -8.46 1.44
C THR A 62 4.82 -9.71 1.06
N GLN A 63 5.01 -10.21 -0.16
CA GLN A 63 4.37 -11.44 -0.62
C GLN A 63 4.77 -12.66 0.23
N GLU A 64 6.03 -12.71 0.67
CA GLU A 64 6.54 -13.76 1.56
C GLU A 64 5.83 -13.73 2.92
N LEU A 65 5.77 -12.55 3.56
CA LEU A 65 5.08 -12.38 4.84
C LEU A 65 3.61 -12.78 4.71
N LEU A 66 2.94 -12.29 3.66
CA LEU A 66 1.55 -12.59 3.39
C LEU A 66 1.32 -14.09 3.20
N ALA A 67 2.17 -14.78 2.44
CA ALA A 67 2.06 -16.22 2.22
C ALA A 67 2.26 -17.01 3.53
N HIS A 68 3.21 -16.59 4.37
CA HIS A 68 3.46 -17.20 5.67
C HIS A 68 2.27 -17.03 6.62
N VAL A 69 1.82 -15.79 6.82
CA VAL A 69 0.67 -15.47 7.68
C VAL A 69 -0.57 -16.21 7.19
N SER A 70 -0.79 -16.24 5.88
CA SER A 70 -1.96 -16.90 5.30
C SER A 70 -1.96 -18.41 5.52
N ARG A 71 -0.80 -19.05 5.70
CA ARG A 71 -0.67 -20.49 5.97
C ARG A 71 -0.73 -20.85 7.46
N SER A 72 -0.44 -19.89 8.34
CA SER A 72 -0.38 -20.14 9.78
C SER A 72 -1.77 -20.02 10.43
N PRO A 73 -2.34 -21.10 10.98
CA PRO A 73 -3.63 -21.02 11.68
C PRO A 73 -3.60 -20.05 12.86
N ASP A 74 -2.53 -20.08 13.65
CA ASP A 74 -2.40 -19.25 14.86
C ASP A 74 -2.37 -17.76 14.52
N LEU A 75 -1.60 -17.37 13.50
CA LEU A 75 -1.53 -15.96 13.07
C LEU A 75 -2.87 -15.48 12.49
N ARG A 76 -3.61 -16.36 11.81
CA ARG A 76 -4.96 -16.04 11.31
C ARG A 76 -5.94 -15.83 12.45
N ILE A 77 -5.89 -16.67 13.49
CA ILE A 77 -6.71 -16.51 14.71
C ILE A 77 -6.39 -15.18 15.39
N LEU A 78 -5.11 -14.84 15.53
CA LEU A 78 -4.68 -13.56 16.12
C LEU A 78 -5.11 -12.33 15.30
N LEU A 79 -5.23 -12.49 13.98
CA LEU A 79 -5.81 -11.48 13.08
C LEU A 79 -7.35 -11.42 13.13
N GLY A 80 -8.00 -12.21 14.00
CA GLY A 80 -9.46 -12.27 14.11
C GLY A 80 -10.14 -12.88 12.89
N MET A 81 -9.41 -13.66 12.09
CA MET A 81 -9.97 -14.30 10.90
C MET A 81 -10.81 -15.50 11.31
N ALA A 82 -12.04 -15.57 10.79
CA ALA A 82 -12.87 -16.77 10.90
C ALA A 82 -12.20 -17.98 10.24
N ASP A 83 -12.69 -19.17 10.58
CA ASP A 83 -12.19 -20.44 10.05
C ASP A 83 -12.03 -20.42 8.53
N PRO A 84 -11.01 -21.12 7.99
CA PRO A 84 -10.79 -21.19 6.56
C PRO A 84 -12.07 -21.57 5.83
N CYS A 85 -12.32 -20.90 4.70
CA CYS A 85 -13.43 -21.31 3.83
C CYS A 85 -13.23 -22.80 3.48
N PRO A 86 -14.22 -23.69 3.66
CA PRO A 86 -14.07 -25.11 3.33
C PRO A 86 -13.64 -25.33 1.87
N ASN A 87 -14.03 -24.41 0.99
CA ASN A 87 -13.76 -24.45 -0.44
C ASN A 87 -12.52 -23.62 -0.85
N CYS A 88 -11.82 -22.98 0.08
CA CYS A 88 -10.63 -22.20 -0.25
C CYS A 88 -9.50 -22.48 0.74
N PRO A 89 -8.42 -23.15 0.30
CA PRO A 89 -7.28 -23.38 1.17
C PRO A 89 -6.68 -22.04 1.63
N PRO A 90 -6.10 -21.97 2.84
CA PRO A 90 -5.50 -20.74 3.38
C PRO A 90 -4.41 -20.14 2.47
N ALA A 91 -3.64 -20.98 1.78
CA ALA A 91 -2.64 -20.55 0.79
C ALA A 91 -3.22 -20.23 -0.61
N GLY A 92 -4.50 -20.48 -0.84
CA GLY A 92 -5.16 -20.22 -2.11
C GLY A 92 -5.52 -18.74 -2.28
N PRO A 93 -5.92 -18.33 -3.51
CA PRO A 93 -6.25 -16.95 -3.83
C PRO A 93 -7.22 -16.25 -2.87
N CYS A 94 -8.29 -16.95 -2.47
CA CYS A 94 -9.27 -16.43 -1.53
C CYS A 94 -8.71 -16.33 -0.10
N GLY A 95 -7.89 -17.30 0.33
CA GLY A 95 -7.23 -17.28 1.63
C GLY A 95 -6.28 -16.10 1.75
N ILE A 96 -5.43 -15.89 0.74
CA ILE A 96 -4.50 -14.76 0.64
C ILE A 96 -5.26 -13.43 0.67
N ARG A 97 -6.30 -13.26 -0.14
CA ARG A 97 -7.09 -12.02 -0.16
C ARG A 97 -7.75 -11.73 1.20
N LYS A 98 -8.29 -12.75 1.87
CA LYS A 98 -8.83 -12.59 3.23
C LYS A 98 -7.74 -12.17 4.23
N THR A 99 -6.54 -12.73 4.11
CA THR A 99 -5.40 -12.35 4.95
C THR A 99 -4.99 -10.90 4.67
N GLN A 100 -4.88 -10.47 3.41
CA GLN A 100 -4.63 -9.06 3.06
C GLN A 100 -5.69 -8.12 3.64
N THR A 101 -6.97 -8.53 3.58
CA THR A 101 -8.07 -7.74 4.11
C THR A 101 -7.96 -7.61 5.64
N ALA A 102 -7.71 -8.72 6.34
CA ALA A 102 -7.57 -8.71 7.80
C ALA A 102 -6.37 -7.87 8.28
N ILE A 103 -5.24 -7.97 7.56
CA ILE A 103 -4.05 -7.13 7.83
C ILE A 103 -4.36 -5.66 7.54
N GLY A 104 -4.97 -5.36 6.40
CA GLY A 104 -5.37 -4.01 6.01
C GLY A 104 -6.29 -3.34 7.02
N LEU A 105 -7.32 -4.04 7.50
CA LEU A 105 -8.27 -3.50 8.48
C LEU A 105 -7.63 -3.12 9.82
N ARG A 106 -6.44 -3.65 10.14
CA ARG A 106 -5.69 -3.28 11.34
C ARG A 106 -4.97 -1.94 11.20
N GLY A 107 -4.65 -1.49 9.97
CA GLY A 107 -4.01 -0.20 9.69
C GLY A 107 -2.48 -0.18 9.92
N HIS A 108 -1.86 0.96 9.59
CA HIS A 108 -0.42 1.17 9.47
C HIS A 108 0.27 0.11 8.62
N VAL A 109 -0.27 -0.15 7.43
CA VAL A 109 0.25 -1.17 6.51
C VAL A 109 0.37 -0.65 5.09
N VAL A 110 1.42 -1.09 4.41
CA VAL A 110 1.60 -0.95 2.97
C VAL A 110 1.53 -2.33 2.35
N LEU A 111 0.65 -2.54 1.36
CA LEU A 111 0.46 -3.84 0.71
C LEU A 111 0.38 -3.70 -0.81
N HIS A 112 0.91 -4.70 -1.52
CA HIS A 112 0.67 -4.88 -2.95
C HIS A 112 -0.58 -5.74 -3.15
N ALA A 113 -1.60 -5.21 -3.82
CA ALA A 113 -2.85 -5.90 -4.08
C ALA A 113 -2.58 -7.17 -4.91
N VAL A 114 -2.83 -8.34 -4.30
CA VAL A 114 -2.78 -9.60 -5.05
C VAL A 114 -4.11 -9.76 -5.76
N THR A 115 -4.19 -9.27 -6.99
CA THR A 115 -5.41 -9.36 -7.79
C THR A 115 -5.52 -10.75 -8.42
N HIS A 116 -6.06 -11.72 -7.69
CA HIS A 116 -6.60 -12.91 -8.32
C HIS A 116 -8.03 -12.63 -8.79
N SER A 117 -8.35 -12.90 -10.05
CA SER A 117 -9.64 -12.60 -10.69
C SER A 117 -10.04 -11.11 -10.70
N GLY A 118 -9.06 -10.18 -10.67
CA GLY A 118 -9.29 -8.75 -10.79
C GLY A 118 -9.93 -8.07 -9.56
N LYS A 119 -10.09 -8.77 -8.43
CA LYS A 119 -10.66 -8.21 -7.20
C LYS A 119 -9.57 -7.86 -6.20
N ALA A 120 -9.34 -6.56 -6.00
CA ALA A 120 -8.53 -6.02 -4.90
C ALA A 120 -9.20 -6.26 -3.53
N PRO A 121 -8.46 -6.21 -2.41
CA PRO A 121 -9.08 -6.19 -1.08
C PRO A 121 -9.96 -4.95 -0.93
N GLU A 122 -11.21 -5.15 -0.49
CA GLU A 122 -12.13 -4.07 -0.17
C GLU A 122 -11.82 -3.58 1.24
N LEU A 123 -11.08 -2.48 1.33
CA LEU A 123 -10.69 -1.86 2.59
C LEU A 123 -11.37 -0.49 2.69
N PRO A 124 -12.24 -0.27 3.70
CA PRO A 124 -12.85 1.03 3.90
C PRO A 124 -11.74 2.05 4.24
N ASN A 125 -11.75 3.19 3.56
CA ASN A 125 -10.80 4.27 3.76
C ASN A 125 -9.33 3.85 3.57
N ALA A 126 -9.04 2.88 2.69
CA ALA A 126 -7.67 2.68 2.23
C ALA A 126 -7.29 3.73 1.19
N PHE A 127 -6.01 4.10 1.19
CA PHE A 127 -5.39 4.84 0.10
C PHE A 127 -4.95 3.87 -1.00
N HIS A 128 -5.28 4.17 -2.24
CA HIS A 128 -5.02 3.31 -3.40
C HIS A 128 -4.06 4.01 -4.35
N ALA A 129 -2.90 3.40 -4.63
CA ALA A 129 -1.92 3.90 -5.58
C ALA A 129 -1.74 2.91 -6.74
N GLY A 130 -1.83 3.37 -7.99
CA GLY A 130 -1.59 2.55 -9.19
C GLY A 130 -0.19 2.78 -9.75
N ILE A 131 0.50 1.71 -10.16
CA ILE A 131 1.83 1.76 -10.78
C ILE A 131 1.75 1.18 -12.20
N GLY A 132 2.06 2.02 -13.20
CA GLY A 132 2.01 1.74 -14.64
C GLY A 132 0.59 1.68 -15.19
N THR A 133 -0.26 0.87 -14.58
CA THR A 133 -1.71 0.84 -14.85
C THR A 133 -2.45 0.73 -13.52
N GLY A 134 -3.43 1.61 -13.32
CA GLY A 134 -4.28 1.60 -12.13
C GLY A 134 -5.65 1.00 -12.44
N PRO A 135 -6.32 0.34 -11.47
CA PRO A 135 -7.77 0.20 -11.54
C PRO A 135 -8.41 1.58 -11.63
N GLU A 136 -9.68 1.65 -12.03
CA GLU A 136 -10.43 2.91 -12.19
C GLU A 136 -10.52 3.76 -10.91
N LYS A 137 -10.10 3.22 -9.74
CA LYS A 137 -10.27 3.81 -8.42
C LYS A 137 -8.95 3.90 -7.64
N CYS A 138 -7.97 4.63 -8.15
CA CYS A 138 -6.76 5.01 -7.42
C CYS A 138 -6.75 6.50 -7.09
N HIS A 139 -6.21 6.85 -5.93
CA HIS A 139 -5.98 8.23 -5.50
C HIS A 139 -4.80 8.86 -6.26
N VAL A 140 -3.81 8.04 -6.60
CA VAL A 140 -2.67 8.43 -7.44
C VAL A 140 -2.35 7.29 -8.42
N VAL A 141 -1.98 7.64 -9.65
CA VAL A 141 -1.45 6.68 -10.65
C VAL A 141 -0.13 7.22 -11.15
N LEU A 142 0.94 6.44 -10.98
CA LEU A 142 2.30 6.79 -11.35
C LEU A 142 2.76 5.89 -12.49
N ASP A 143 3.42 6.48 -13.48
CA ASP A 143 4.07 5.74 -14.55
C ASP A 143 5.54 5.48 -14.18
N PRO A 144 5.93 4.23 -13.88
CA PRO A 144 7.30 3.93 -13.48
C PRO A 144 8.31 4.15 -14.61
N GLU A 145 7.89 4.21 -15.88
CA GLU A 145 8.80 4.48 -17.00
C GLU A 145 9.21 5.96 -17.08
N LEU A 146 8.42 6.85 -16.46
CA LEU A 146 8.63 8.30 -16.47
C LEU A 146 9.30 8.82 -15.18
N MET A 147 9.62 7.95 -14.24
CA MET A 147 10.04 8.32 -12.89
C MET A 147 11.26 7.54 -12.44
N ASP A 148 12.07 8.17 -11.59
CA ASP A 148 13.12 7.44 -10.88
C ASP A 148 12.48 6.47 -9.88
N PRO A 149 12.86 5.17 -9.87
CA PRO A 149 12.32 4.19 -8.92
C PRO A 149 12.44 4.60 -7.45
N SER A 150 13.49 5.36 -7.10
CA SER A 150 13.69 5.89 -5.75
C SER A 150 12.68 6.98 -5.37
N ALA A 151 12.15 7.72 -6.35
CA ALA A 151 11.18 8.79 -6.10
C ALA A 151 9.76 8.26 -5.85
N LEU A 152 9.42 7.08 -6.37
CA LEU A 152 8.08 6.49 -6.24
C LEU A 152 7.64 6.36 -4.78
N ALA A 153 8.52 5.89 -3.89
CA ALA A 153 8.21 5.72 -2.49
C ALA A 153 7.88 7.06 -1.79
N HIS A 154 8.67 8.10 -2.09
CA HIS A 154 8.47 9.44 -1.52
C HIS A 154 7.18 10.06 -2.01
N ILE A 155 6.91 9.99 -3.32
CA ILE A 155 5.70 10.56 -3.92
C ILE A 155 4.45 9.88 -3.36
N ILE A 156 4.45 8.55 -3.26
CA ILE A 156 3.31 7.81 -2.69
C ILE A 156 3.14 8.16 -1.22
N GLY A 157 4.24 8.23 -0.46
CA GLY A 157 4.24 8.62 0.95
C GLY A 157 3.68 10.02 1.17
N ASP A 158 4.19 11.02 0.46
CA ASP A 158 3.76 12.42 0.58
C ASP A 158 2.29 12.61 0.22
N VAL A 159 1.85 12.05 -0.91
CA VAL A 159 0.44 12.17 -1.34
C VAL A 159 -0.47 11.45 -0.34
N PHE A 160 -0.04 10.33 0.24
CA PHE A 160 -0.78 9.65 1.29
C PHE A 160 -0.90 10.50 2.56
N LEU A 161 0.20 11.12 3.02
CA LEU A 161 0.20 11.98 4.21
C LEU A 161 -0.68 13.23 4.00
N GLU A 162 -0.62 13.83 2.82
CA GLU A 162 -1.53 14.93 2.44
C GLU A 162 -3.00 14.46 2.45
N TRP A 163 -3.29 13.30 1.86
CA TRP A 163 -4.62 12.69 1.85
C TRP A 163 -5.16 12.43 3.27
N LEU A 164 -4.31 11.95 4.19
CA LEU A 164 -4.70 11.79 5.59
C LEU A 164 -5.05 13.14 6.24
N HIS A 165 -4.26 14.18 5.98
CA HIS A 165 -4.44 15.50 6.60
C HIS A 165 -5.70 16.22 6.11
N CYS A 166 -6.06 16.07 4.83
CA CYS A 166 -7.30 16.61 4.29
C CYS A 166 -8.56 15.88 4.78
N GLY A 167 -8.39 14.76 5.49
CA GLY A 167 -9.47 13.86 5.93
C GLY A 167 -10.00 13.00 4.79
N PRO A 168 -10.68 11.87 5.09
CA PRO A 168 -11.30 11.05 4.06
C PRO A 168 -12.39 11.88 3.39
N HIS A 169 -12.06 12.46 2.24
CA HIS A 169 -13.00 13.13 1.37
C HIS A 169 -14.18 12.18 1.11
N SER A 170 -15.38 12.55 1.58
CA SER A 170 -16.62 11.92 1.14
C SER A 170 -16.89 12.33 -0.31
N VAL A 171 -16.15 11.83 -1.29
CA VAL A 171 -16.39 12.30 -2.67
C VAL A 171 -16.26 11.18 -3.69
N PRO A 172 -17.26 11.00 -4.58
CA PRO A 172 -17.00 10.53 -5.92
C PRO A 172 -16.40 11.69 -6.72
N ALA A 173 -15.16 12.09 -6.43
CA ALA A 173 -14.43 13.08 -7.25
C ALA A 173 -13.29 12.37 -7.96
N TRP A 174 -13.67 11.41 -8.79
CA TRP A 174 -12.80 10.82 -9.80
C TRP A 174 -12.62 11.80 -10.95
N HIS A 175 -11.95 12.91 -10.68
CA HIS A 175 -11.29 13.64 -11.75
C HIS A 175 -9.86 13.17 -11.77
N ALA A 176 -9.54 12.35 -12.77
CA ALA A 176 -8.17 12.18 -13.20
C ALA A 176 -7.55 13.58 -13.30
N MET A 177 -6.65 13.92 -12.37
CA MET A 177 -5.65 14.93 -12.66
C MET A 177 -4.83 14.35 -13.80
N ARG A 178 -5.29 14.55 -15.04
CA ARG A 178 -4.39 14.60 -16.17
C ARG A 178 -3.41 15.69 -15.81
N GLN A 179 -2.20 15.30 -15.40
CA GLN A 179 -1.08 16.21 -15.36
C GLN A 179 -0.90 16.70 -16.80
N ASP A 180 -1.51 17.84 -17.13
CA ASP A 180 -1.20 18.53 -18.36
C ASP A 180 0.16 19.20 -18.16
N MET A 181 1.21 18.42 -18.38
CA MET A 181 2.61 18.85 -18.34
C MET A 181 2.94 19.92 -19.40
N ARG A 182 1.97 20.35 -20.24
CA ARG A 182 2.17 21.42 -21.23
C ARG A 182 2.26 22.82 -20.64
N GLY A 183 2.10 22.96 -19.31
CA GLY A 183 2.24 24.23 -18.59
C GLY A 183 3.62 24.52 -17.99
N LEU A 184 4.60 23.60 -18.09
CA LEU A 184 5.95 23.90 -17.62
C LEU A 184 6.57 24.98 -18.52
N PRO A 185 7.16 26.06 -17.97
CA PRO A 185 7.87 27.05 -18.76
C PRO A 185 8.99 26.37 -19.55
N GLN A 186 8.83 26.26 -20.87
CA GLN A 186 9.93 25.93 -21.76
C GLN A 186 10.80 27.17 -21.95
N ASP A 187 11.69 27.43 -21.00
CA ASP A 187 12.88 28.25 -21.21
C ASP A 187 13.85 27.93 -20.07
N THR A 188 15.07 27.45 -20.33
CA THR A 188 16.09 28.23 -21.00
C THR A 188 16.93 27.40 -21.97
N ARG A 189 16.89 27.76 -23.26
CA ARG A 189 17.99 27.43 -24.18
C ARG A 189 19.28 28.11 -23.65
N ARG A 190 20.31 27.32 -23.36
CA ARG A 190 21.68 27.87 -23.22
C ARG A 190 22.08 28.47 -24.57
N PRO A 191 22.57 29.71 -24.63
CA PRO A 191 23.22 30.19 -25.83
C PRO A 191 24.53 29.42 -26.00
N ALA A 192 24.74 28.87 -27.19
CA ALA A 192 26.01 28.28 -27.59
C ALA A 192 27.12 29.34 -27.50
N ARG A 193 28.24 28.97 -26.88
CA ARG A 193 29.55 29.57 -27.11
C ARG A 193 30.47 28.48 -27.61
#